data_AF-A0A485CJ69-F1
#
_entry.id   AF-A0A485CJ69-F1
#
_cell.length_a   1.000
_cell.length_b   1.000
_cell.length_c   1.000
_cell.angle_alpha   90.00
_cell.angle_beta   90.00
_cell.angle_gamma   90.00
#
_symmetry.space_group_name_H-M   'P 1'
#
loop_
_entity.id
_entity.type
_entity.pdbx_description
1 polymer ?
#
loop_
_entity_poly.entity_id
_entity_poly.type
_entity_poly.pdbx_seq_one_letter_code
_entity_poly.pdbx_strand_id
1 'polypeptide(L)'
;MNDSMSKMGSYMVMAFFCAMFIKAFSDSNIGTLFALMGADGLKALELPGQATIIGMIVLTAVVNLLIGSASAKWALLSPIMVPMLMAVGISPELTQAAFRIGGLLHQHYHAADGLLPADRHLLPSAT
;
A
#
# COMPACT_ATOMS: atom_id res chain seq x y z
N MET A 1 14.63 12.24 23.11
CA MET A 1 14.73 12.76 21.72
C MET A 1 15.82 12.03 20.92
N ASN A 2 17.03 11.85 21.44
CA ASN A 2 18.11 11.12 20.74
C ASN A 2 17.75 9.66 20.40
N ASP A 3 17.16 8.92 21.33
CA ASP A 3 16.82 7.50 21.12
C ASP A 3 15.71 7.28 20.08
N SER A 4 14.75 8.20 20.00
CA SER A 4 13.68 8.15 18.99
C SER A 4 14.23 8.38 17.59
N MET A 5 15.19 9.29 17.42
CA MET A 5 15.85 9.54 16.14
C MET A 5 16.79 8.39 15.75
N SER A 6 17.52 7.82 16.72
CA SER A 6 18.41 6.68 16.50
C SER A 6 17.66 5.45 15.94
N LYS A 7 16.44 5.18 16.44
CA LYS A 7 15.59 4.09 15.96
C LYS A 7 15.05 4.27 14.53
N MET A 8 15.11 5.48 13.97
CA MET A 8 14.63 5.78 12.61
C MET A 8 15.70 5.58 11.53
N GLY A 9 16.94 5.21 11.90
CA GLY A 9 18.05 5.07 10.95
C GLY A 9 17.77 4.10 9.80
N SER A 10 17.19 2.93 10.08
CA SER A 10 16.83 1.95 9.05
C SER A 10 15.75 2.47 8.09
N TYR A 11 14.77 3.22 8.60
CA TYR A 11 13.75 3.87 7.79
C TYR A 11 14.35 4.94 6.86
N MET A 12 15.30 5.75 7.36
CA MET A 12 15.96 6.77 6.55
C MET A 12 16.76 6.18 5.39
N VAL A 13 17.51 5.09 5.62
CA VAL A 13 18.26 4.39 4.56
C VAL A 13 17.30 3.85 3.49
N MET A 14 16.20 3.22 3.90
CA MET A 14 15.18 2.74 2.96
C MET A 14 14.55 3.88 2.16
N ALA A 15 14.11 4.95 2.84
CA ALA A 15 13.50 6.11 2.21
C ALA A 15 14.43 6.79 1.20
N PHE A 16 15.74 6.83 1.49
CA PHE A 16 16.76 7.36 0.57
C PHE A 16 16.82 6.58 -0.75
N PHE A 17 16.88 5.24 -0.68
CA PHE A 17 16.87 4.40 -1.88
C PHE A 17 15.53 4.47 -2.62
N CYS A 18 14.40 4.49 -1.91
CA CYS A 18 13.10 4.72 -2.52
C CYS A 18 13.07 6.06 -3.27
N ALA A 19 13.60 7.14 -2.69
CA ALA A 19 13.65 8.45 -3.34
C ALA A 19 14.51 8.43 -4.61
N MET A 20 15.68 7.78 -4.58
CA MET A 20 16.52 7.60 -5.77
C MET A 20 15.81 6.82 -6.88
N PHE A 21 15.11 5.74 -6.50
CA PHE A 21 14.30 4.96 -7.44
C PHE A 21 13.18 5.81 -8.03
N ILE A 22 12.38 6.51 -7.20
CA ILE A 22 11.27 7.35 -7.65
C ILE A 22 11.76 8.42 -8.62
N LYS A 23 12.91 9.04 -8.34
CA LYS A 23 13.53 10.00 -9.26
C LYS A 23 13.84 9.34 -10.60
N ALA A 24 14.62 8.25 -10.60
CA ALA A 24 15.01 7.58 -11.85
C ALA A 24 13.79 7.09 -12.64
N PHE A 25 12.78 6.60 -11.93
CA PHE A 25 11.50 6.15 -12.49
C PHE A 25 10.69 7.30 -13.11
N SER A 26 10.65 8.46 -12.45
CA SER A 26 10.01 9.68 -12.96
C SER A 26 10.74 10.21 -14.20
N ASP A 27 12.06 10.35 -14.15
CA ASP A 27 12.87 10.88 -15.25
C ASP A 27 12.83 10.01 -16.51
N SER A 28 12.68 8.69 -16.34
CA SER A 28 12.57 7.76 -17.47
C SER A 28 11.20 7.80 -18.17
N ASN A 29 10.22 8.53 -17.64
CA ASN A 29 8.82 8.55 -18.08
C ASN A 29 8.12 7.18 -18.04
N ILE A 30 8.75 6.14 -17.48
CA ILE A 30 8.16 4.80 -17.37
C ILE A 30 6.92 4.85 -16.46
N GLY A 31 6.95 5.64 -15.38
CA GLY A 31 5.78 5.84 -14.52
C GLY A 31 4.58 6.42 -15.24
N THR A 32 4.81 7.45 -16.04
CA THR A 32 3.77 8.06 -16.88
C THR A 32 3.22 7.07 -17.91
N LEU A 33 4.10 6.28 -18.53
CA LEU A 33 3.70 5.27 -19.50
C LEU A 33 2.80 4.20 -18.86
N PHE A 34 3.21 3.65 -17.71
CA PHE A 34 2.39 2.68 -16.97
C PHE A 34 1.06 3.29 -16.51
N ALA A 35 1.06 4.53 -16.05
CA ALA A 35 -0.15 5.22 -15.62
C ALA A 35 -1.14 5.38 -16.78
N LEU A 36 -0.67 5.77 -17.97
CA LEU A 36 -1.50 5.89 -19.17
C LEU A 36 -2.04 4.52 -19.62
N MET A 37 -1.18 3.50 -19.72
CA MET A 37 -1.60 2.15 -20.11
C MET A 37 -2.64 1.56 -19.16
N GLY A 38 -2.46 1.75 -17.85
CA GLY A 38 -3.44 1.28 -16.85
C GLY A 38 -4.73 2.08 -16.89
N ALA A 39 -4.67 3.38 -17.15
CA ALA A 39 -5.85 4.22 -17.31
C ALA A 39 -6.66 3.82 -18.55
N ASP A 40 -5.99 3.53 -19.67
CA ASP A 40 -6.64 3.05 -20.89
C ASP A 40 -7.28 1.67 -20.66
N GLY A 41 -6.63 0.78 -19.90
CA GLY A 41 -7.21 -0.48 -19.47
C GLY A 41 -8.47 -0.30 -18.63
N LEU A 42 -8.47 0.63 -17.67
CA LEU A 42 -9.64 0.96 -16.85
C LEU A 42 -10.77 1.59 -17.68
N LYS A 43 -10.44 2.46 -18.64
CA LYS A 43 -11.42 3.05 -19.56
C LYS A 43 -12.07 2.00 -20.44
N ALA A 44 -11.29 1.05 -20.95
CA ALA A 44 -11.79 -0.05 -21.78
C ALA A 44 -12.77 -0.98 -21.04
N LEU A 45 -12.65 -1.07 -19.70
CA LEU A 45 -13.58 -1.83 -18.87
C LEU A 45 -14.90 -1.07 -18.59
N GLU A 46 -14.98 0.22 -18.96
CA GLU A 46 -16.16 1.08 -18.77
C GLU A 46 -16.75 1.03 -17.35
N LEU A 47 -15.90 0.85 -16.35
CA LEU A 47 -16.34 0.67 -14.96
C LEU A 47 -16.82 2.00 -14.36
N PRO A 48 -17.92 2.00 -13.59
CA PRO A 48 -18.29 3.17 -12.81
C PRO A 48 -17.19 3.47 -11.77
N GLY A 49 -16.99 4.75 -11.45
CA GLY A 49 -15.91 5.18 -10.54
C GLY A 49 -15.94 4.49 -9.17
N GLN A 50 -17.14 4.16 -8.67
CA GLN A 50 -17.33 3.38 -7.44
C GLN A 50 -16.73 1.97 -7.54
N ALA A 51 -16.99 1.26 -8.64
CA ALA A 51 -16.44 -0.08 -8.86
C ALA A 51 -14.91 -0.04 -9.01
N THR A 52 -14.39 1.01 -9.66
CA THR A 52 -12.94 1.23 -9.81
C THR A 52 -12.25 1.40 -8.45
N ILE A 53 -12.84 2.18 -7.54
CA ILE A 53 -12.32 2.35 -6.18
C ILE A 53 -12.38 1.04 -5.38
N ILE A 54 -13.47 0.29 -5.47
CA ILE A 54 -13.59 -1.01 -4.80
C ILE A 54 -12.52 -1.98 -5.33
N GLY A 55 -12.31 -2.03 -6.65
CA GLY A 55 -11.25 -2.82 -7.26
C GLY A 55 -9.86 -2.43 -6.76
N MET A 56 -9.60 -1.14 -6.62
CA MET A 56 -8.34 -0.62 -6.06
C MET A 56 -8.13 -1.04 -4.60
N ILE A 57 -9.17 -0.99 -3.76
CA ILE A 57 -9.11 -1.43 -2.37
C ILE A 57 -8.75 -2.91 -2.30
N VAL A 58 -9.41 -3.74 -3.11
CA VAL A 58 -9.15 -5.19 -3.17
C VAL A 58 -7.73 -5.46 -3.66
N LEU A 59 -7.30 -4.81 -4.73
CA LEU A 59 -5.94 -4.92 -5.26
C LEU A 59 -4.91 -4.58 -4.18
N THR A 60 -5.11 -3.46 -3.47
CA THR A 60 -4.23 -3.04 -2.38
C THR A 60 -4.20 -4.07 -1.25
N ALA A 61 -5.35 -4.62 -0.88
CA ALA A 61 -5.44 -5.67 0.15
C ALA A 61 -4.67 -6.94 -0.24
N VAL A 62 -4.73 -7.36 -1.51
CA VAL A 62 -3.97 -8.51 -2.02
C VAL A 62 -2.47 -8.24 -2.01
N VAL A 63 -2.03 -7.07 -2.52
CA VAL A 63 -0.62 -6.66 -2.49
C VAL A 63 -0.10 -6.57 -1.05
N ASN A 64 -0.97 -6.22 -0.11
CA ASN A 64 -0.60 -6.15 1.29
C ASN A 64 -0.25 -7.49 1.92
N LEU A 65 -0.70 -8.62 1.35
CA LEU A 65 -0.30 -9.95 1.82
C LEU A 65 1.16 -10.30 1.48
N LEU A 66 1.75 -9.66 0.47
CA LEU A 66 3.08 -9.99 -0.04
C LEU A 66 4.21 -9.18 0.63
N ILE A 67 3.91 -7.96 1.10
CA ILE A 67 4.92 -7.01 1.58
C ILE A 67 4.51 -6.48 2.95
N GLY A 68 5.38 -6.62 3.96
CA GLY A 68 5.05 -6.21 5.34
C GLY A 68 4.98 -4.68 5.57
N SER A 69 5.69 -3.87 4.79
CA SER A 69 5.73 -2.40 5.01
C SER A 69 4.71 -1.64 4.16
N ALA A 70 3.66 -1.11 4.80
CA ALA A 70 2.63 -0.27 4.16
C ALA A 70 3.21 1.01 3.55
N SER A 71 4.08 1.72 4.28
CA SER A 71 4.67 2.99 3.82
C SER A 71 5.62 2.80 2.65
N ALA A 72 6.44 1.73 2.66
CA ALA A 72 7.35 1.44 1.56
C ALA A 72 6.59 1.09 0.27
N LYS A 73 5.51 0.31 0.37
CA LYS A 73 4.61 0.04 -0.76
C LYS A 73 4.06 1.32 -1.36
N TRP A 74 3.48 2.18 -0.54
CA TRP A 74 2.87 3.41 -1.03
C TRP A 74 3.89 4.34 -1.70
N ALA A 75 5.09 4.45 -1.11
CA ALA A 75 6.17 5.25 -1.69
C ALA A 75 6.51 4.82 -3.12
N LEU A 76 6.46 3.52 -3.42
CA LEU A 76 6.76 2.97 -4.74
C LEU A 76 5.56 2.99 -5.70
N LEU A 77 4.33 2.76 -5.21
CA LEU A 77 3.12 2.65 -6.03
C LEU A 77 2.47 4.00 -6.36
N SER A 78 2.58 4.98 -5.46
CA SER A 78 1.90 6.29 -5.62
C SER A 78 2.26 7.04 -6.91
N PRO A 79 3.51 7.02 -7.43
CA PRO A 79 3.84 7.70 -8.69
C PRO A 79 3.15 7.10 -9.92
N ILE A 80 2.58 5.90 -9.81
CA ILE A 80 1.87 5.22 -10.90
C ILE A 80 0.35 5.29 -10.67
N MET A 81 -0.10 4.88 -9.48
CA MET A 81 -1.52 4.74 -9.18
C MET A 81 -2.26 6.08 -9.13
N VAL A 82 -1.64 7.12 -8.58
CA VAL A 82 -2.27 8.45 -8.51
C VAL A 82 -2.53 9.03 -9.90
N PRO A 83 -1.53 9.19 -10.80
CA PRO A 83 -1.80 9.72 -12.13
C PRO A 83 -2.71 8.80 -12.97
N MET A 84 -2.65 7.48 -12.78
CA MET A 84 -3.55 6.53 -13.46
C MET A 84 -5.02 6.79 -13.11
N LEU A 85 -5.33 6.89 -11.80
CA LEU A 85 -6.70 7.11 -11.35
C LEU A 85 -7.21 8.53 -11.64
N MET A 86 -6.31 9.52 -11.61
CA MET A 86 -6.64 10.87 -12.09
C MET A 86 -7.06 10.88 -13.55
N ALA A 87 -6.43 10.07 -14.40
CA ALA A 87 -6.77 9.98 -15.82
C ALA A 87 -8.15 9.35 -16.11
N VAL A 88 -8.79 8.73 -15.09
CA VAL A 88 -10.18 8.22 -15.15
C VAL A 88 -11.14 9.03 -14.25
N GLY A 89 -10.72 10.22 -13.79
CA GLY A 89 -11.56 11.14 -13.05
C GLY A 89 -11.64 10.91 -11.53
N ILE A 90 -10.77 10.06 -10.98
CA ILE A 90 -10.67 9.82 -9.54
C ILE A 90 -9.62 10.74 -8.92
N SER A 91 -9.99 11.41 -7.82
CA SER A 91 -9.09 12.37 -7.18
C SER A 91 -7.92 11.70 -6.44
N PRO A 92 -6.78 12.40 -6.26
CA PRO A 92 -5.64 11.90 -5.48
C PRO A 92 -6.00 11.55 -4.04
N GLU A 93 -6.88 12.34 -3.41
CA GLU A 93 -7.30 12.14 -2.02
C GLU A 93 -8.10 10.84 -1.88
N LEU A 94 -8.99 10.57 -2.84
CA LEU A 94 -9.77 9.33 -2.86
C LEU A 94 -8.87 8.12 -3.14
N THR A 95 -7.88 8.28 -4.02
CA THR A 95 -6.86 7.26 -4.28
C THR A 95 -6.06 6.92 -3.02
N GLN A 96 -5.59 7.95 -2.29
CA GLN A 96 -4.88 7.77 -1.04
C GLN A 96 -5.76 7.14 0.05
N ALA A 97 -7.04 7.54 0.14
CA ALA A 97 -8.00 6.95 1.07
C ALA A 97 -8.23 5.47 0.76
N ALA A 98 -8.44 5.12 -0.50
CA ALA A 98 -8.63 3.74 -0.95
C ALA A 98 -7.41 2.86 -0.62
N PHE A 99 -6.19 3.36 -0.82
CA PHE A 99 -4.96 2.64 -0.45
C PHE A 99 -4.91 2.35 1.05
N ARG A 100 -5.21 3.38 1.86
CA ARG A 100 -5.22 3.25 3.33
C ARG A 100 -6.28 2.27 3.81
N ILE A 101 -7.47 2.29 3.22
CA ILE A 101 -8.56 1.34 3.53
C ILE A 101 -8.15 -0.09 3.17
N GLY A 102 -7.54 -0.31 1.99
CA GLY A 102 -6.99 -1.62 1.62
C GLY A 102 -5.88 -2.12 2.58
N GLY A 103 -5.16 -1.19 3.20
CA GLY A 103 -4.22 -1.43 4.31
C GLY A 103 -4.84 -2.12 5.53
N LEU A 104 -6.07 -1.73 5.88
CA LEU A 104 -6.72 -2.17 7.12
C LEU A 104 -7.05 -3.67 7.12
N LEU A 105 -7.33 -4.25 5.94
CA LEU A 105 -7.70 -5.67 5.84
C LEU A 105 -6.55 -6.59 6.27
N HIS A 106 -5.31 -6.22 5.96
CA HIS A 106 -4.11 -6.96 6.37
C HIS A 106 -3.77 -6.73 7.85
N GLN A 107 -3.89 -5.48 8.32
CA GLN A 107 -3.62 -5.14 9.72
C GLN A 107 -4.55 -5.88 10.69
N HIS A 108 -5.79 -6.17 10.27
CA HIS A 108 -6.75 -6.88 11.10
C HIS A 108 -6.37 -8.35 11.34
N TYR A 109 -5.79 -9.02 10.34
CA TYR A 109 -5.28 -10.40 10.48
C TYR A 109 -4.10 -10.46 11.45
N HIS A 110 -3.10 -9.58 11.31
CA HIS A 110 -1.96 -9.54 12.23
C HIS A 110 -2.33 -9.08 13.65
N ALA A 111 -3.34 -8.21 13.78
CA ALA A 111 -3.84 -7.81 15.09
C ALA A 111 -4.55 -8.97 15.82
N ALA A 112 -5.24 -9.85 15.09
CA ALA A 112 -5.88 -11.03 15.66
C ALA A 112 -4.87 -12.06 16.19
N ASP A 113 -3.72 -12.21 15.52
CA ASP A 113 -2.62 -13.08 16.00
C ASP A 113 -1.98 -12.57 17.30
N GLY A 114 -1.95 -11.25 17.50
CA GLY A 114 -1.48 -10.64 18.76
C GLY A 114 -2.48 -10.70 19.92
N LEU A 115 -3.74 -11.09 19.65
CA LEU A 115 -4.83 -11.22 20.62
C LEU A 115 -5.09 -12.66 21.04
N LEU A 116 -4.44 -13.65 20.42
CA LEU A 116 -4.43 -15.02 20.90
C LEU A 116 -3.46 -15.11 22.08
N PRO A 117 -3.94 -15.30 23.33
CA PRO A 117 -3.06 -15.41 24.49
C PRO A 117 -2.03 -16.53 24.26
N ALA A 118 -0.77 -16.23 24.52
CA ALA A 118 0.37 -17.14 24.44
C ALA A 118 0.36 -18.20 25.56
N ASP A 119 -0.81 -18.57 26.07
CA ASP A 119 -1.00 -19.30 27.31
C ASP A 119 -1.92 -20.52 27.08
N ARG A 120 -1.72 -21.24 25.96
CA ARG A 120 -2.20 -22.62 25.84
C ARG A 120 -1.34 -23.64 26.61
N HIS A 121 -0.21 -23.20 27.17
CA HIS A 121 0.66 -24.00 28.04
C HIS A 121 0.37 -23.84 29.54
N LEU A 122 -0.63 -23.02 29.93
CA LEU A 122 -1.03 -22.79 31.33
C LEU A 122 -2.40 -23.41 31.68
N LEU A 123 -2.99 -24.22 30.80
CA LEU A 123 -4.15 -25.03 31.18
C LEU A 123 -3.65 -26.22 32.00
N PRO A 124 -3.97 -26.33 33.30
CA PRO A 124 -3.67 -27.53 34.05
C PRO A 124 -4.38 -28.69 33.37
N SER A 125 -3.63 -29.75 33.06
CA SER A 125 -4.20 -31.03 32.65
C SER A 125 -5.16 -31.47 33.75
N ALA A 126 -6.46 -31.44 33.45
CA ALA A 126 -7.49 -31.92 34.35
C ALA A 126 -7.34 -33.44 34.54
N THR A 127 -6.56 -33.83 35.55
CA THR A 127 -6.63 -35.08 36.32
C THR A 127 -5.99 -34.83 37.68
#